data_AF-A0ABD4L4C4-F1
#
_entry.id   AF-A0ABD4L4C4-F1
#
_cell.length_a   1.000
_cell.length_b   1.000
_cell.length_c   1.000
_cell.angle_alpha   90.00
_cell.angle_beta   90.00
_cell.angle_gamma   90.00
#
_symmetry.space_group_name_H-M   'P 1'
#
loop_
_entity.id
_entity.type
_entity.pdbx_description
1 polymer ?
#
loop_
_entity_poly.entity_id
_entity_poly.type
_entity_poly.pdbx_seq_one_letter_code
_entity_poly.pdbx_strand_id
1 'polypeptide(L)'
;MEEFKRLEELTQMDEKHRLMGTVFGSVPNLEGMHRYLDQETLHDEVPDEIKGQFNVAKNMALYSYFFYALSPEVHLKTYSLIEHALRLRAKPKDRMMLKALLKHAVAQGWVSDSGFRHIKNPGPSNEWCKSMIEAIPSLRNSKAHGSTMLVGDCLHHISVCADLINQLFPGNGARNKAIHAASA
;
A
#
# COMPACT_ATOMS: atom_id res chain seq x y z
N MET A 1 11.83 -3.05 -24.24
CA MET A 1 12.96 -2.73 -23.34
C MET A 1 12.74 -1.31 -22.86
N GLU A 2 13.07 -0.96 -21.62
CA GLU A 2 12.98 0.44 -21.17
C GLU A 2 14.12 1.26 -21.77
N GLU A 3 13.83 2.49 -22.17
CA GLU A 3 14.82 3.45 -22.69
C GLU A 3 14.79 4.73 -21.85
N PHE A 4 15.92 5.44 -21.81
CA PHE A 4 15.99 6.73 -21.13
C PHE A 4 15.20 7.77 -21.93
N LYS A 5 14.15 8.33 -21.29
CA LYS A 5 13.26 9.31 -21.92
C LYS A 5 13.99 10.56 -22.38
N ARG A 6 13.57 11.11 -23.52
CA ARG A 6 13.97 12.45 -23.94
C ARG A 6 13.25 13.51 -23.12
N LEU A 7 13.80 14.72 -23.06
CA LEU A 7 13.27 15.82 -22.26
C LEU A 7 11.80 16.14 -22.61
N GLU A 8 11.48 16.13 -23.90
CA GLU A 8 10.15 16.37 -24.45
C GLU A 8 9.12 15.27 -24.13
N GLU A 9 9.57 14.08 -23.70
CA GLU A 9 8.73 12.93 -23.38
C GLU A 9 8.42 12.81 -21.87
N LEU A 10 9.07 13.61 -21.03
CA LEU A 10 8.97 13.49 -19.56
C LEU A 10 7.56 13.77 -19.04
N THR A 11 6.82 14.66 -19.69
CA THR A 11 5.45 15.04 -19.29
C THR A 11 4.38 14.44 -20.20
N GLN A 12 4.77 13.53 -21.09
CA GLN A 12 3.82 12.79 -21.93
C GLN A 12 3.42 11.50 -21.23
N MET A 13 2.15 11.11 -21.36
CA MET A 13 1.67 9.82 -20.86
C MET A 13 2.53 8.69 -21.44
N ASP A 14 2.92 7.76 -20.59
CA ASP A 14 3.70 6.59 -21.03
C ASP A 14 2.89 5.76 -22.03
N GLU A 15 3.52 5.35 -23.14
CA GLU A 15 2.85 4.58 -24.19
C GLU A 15 2.30 3.24 -23.67
N LYS A 16 2.93 2.66 -22.63
CA LYS A 16 2.40 1.43 -22.01
C LYS A 16 1.02 1.64 -21.42
N HIS A 17 0.68 2.82 -20.91
CA HIS A 17 -0.68 3.12 -20.45
C HIS A 17 -1.69 3.10 -21.61
N ARG A 18 -1.31 3.56 -22.80
CA ARG A 18 -2.17 3.48 -24.00
C ARG A 18 -2.39 2.03 -24.44
N LEU A 19 -1.31 1.27 -24.52
CA LEU A 19 -1.34 -0.14 -24.91
C LEU A 19 -2.20 -0.95 -23.93
N MET A 20 -2.00 -0.77 -22.62
CA MET A 20 -2.82 -1.42 -21.61
C MET A 20 -4.28 -0.99 -21.69
N GLY A 21 -4.57 0.28 -21.96
CA GLY A 21 -5.95 0.73 -22.11
C GLY A 21 -6.67 0.15 -23.33
N THR A 22 -5.95 -0.20 -24.39
CA THR A 22 -6.52 -0.94 -25.54
C THR A 22 -6.88 -2.37 -25.15
N VAL A 23 -6.08 -3.01 -24.29
CA VAL A 23 -6.31 -4.39 -23.83
C VAL A 23 -7.40 -4.48 -22.76
N PHE A 24 -7.38 -3.56 -21.79
CA PHE A 24 -8.27 -3.58 -20.62
C PHE A 24 -9.49 -2.65 -20.74
N GLY A 25 -9.64 -1.98 -21.88
CA GLY A 25 -10.80 -1.14 -22.20
C GLY A 25 -10.85 0.22 -21.50
N SER A 26 -9.80 0.61 -20.78
CA SER A 26 -9.72 1.93 -20.15
C SER A 26 -8.28 2.46 -20.11
N VAL A 27 -8.08 3.64 -20.70
CA VAL A 27 -6.81 4.36 -20.61
C VAL A 27 -6.85 5.22 -19.34
N PRO A 28 -5.85 5.14 -18.45
CA PRO A 28 -5.83 5.98 -17.26
C PRO A 28 -5.73 7.45 -17.64
N ASN A 29 -6.31 8.32 -16.80
CA ASN A 29 -6.20 9.76 -16.93
C ASN A 29 -5.61 10.34 -15.64
N LEU A 30 -4.70 11.31 -15.78
CA LEU A 30 -3.93 11.83 -14.66
C LEU A 30 -4.82 12.45 -13.57
N GLU A 31 -5.87 13.17 -13.97
CA GLU A 31 -6.80 13.80 -13.02
C GLU A 31 -7.55 12.76 -12.18
N GLY A 32 -7.98 11.66 -12.80
CA GLY A 32 -8.64 10.54 -12.15
C GLY A 32 -7.72 9.79 -11.21
N MET A 33 -6.45 9.58 -11.61
CA MET A 33 -5.43 9.01 -10.71
C MET A 33 -5.20 9.92 -9.51
N HIS A 34 -5.10 11.25 -9.72
CA HIS A 34 -4.98 12.23 -8.65
C HIS A 34 -6.18 12.19 -7.72
N ARG A 35 -7.40 12.24 -8.25
CA ARG A 35 -8.62 12.18 -7.45
C ARG A 35 -8.73 10.89 -6.64
N TYR A 36 -8.33 9.76 -7.22
CA TYR A 36 -8.28 8.47 -6.52
C TYR A 36 -7.29 8.54 -5.35
N LEU A 37 -6.04 8.96 -5.61
CA LEU A 37 -5.01 9.01 -4.59
C LEU A 37 -5.32 10.05 -3.52
N ASP A 38 -5.96 11.17 -3.86
CA ASP A 38 -6.37 12.20 -2.89
C ASP A 38 -7.29 11.64 -1.81
N GLN A 39 -8.18 10.72 -2.17
CA GLN A 39 -9.07 10.01 -1.23
C GLN A 39 -8.33 9.05 -0.31
N GLU A 40 -7.14 8.59 -0.70
CA GLU A 40 -6.29 7.75 0.12
C GLU A 40 -5.61 8.60 1.20
N THR A 41 -6.16 8.52 2.41
CA THR A 41 -5.76 9.32 3.57
C THR A 41 -5.37 8.44 4.76
N LEU A 42 -4.46 8.95 5.58
CA LEU A 42 -4.04 8.31 6.82
C LEU A 42 -4.66 9.02 8.02
N HIS A 43 -4.97 8.29 9.09
CA HIS A 43 -5.51 8.86 10.33
C HIS A 43 -4.54 9.84 10.99
N ASP A 44 -5.07 10.75 11.81
CA ASP A 44 -4.29 11.77 12.51
C ASP A 44 -3.29 11.17 13.50
N GLU A 45 -3.60 10.01 14.07
CA GLU A 45 -2.79 9.27 15.03
C GLU A 45 -1.59 8.55 14.40
N VAL A 46 -1.52 8.49 13.06
CA VAL A 46 -0.36 7.97 12.35
C VAL A 46 0.82 8.95 12.51
N PRO A 47 2.03 8.48 12.84
CA PRO A 47 3.20 9.36 12.98
C PRO A 47 3.49 10.19 11.72
N ASP A 48 3.91 11.44 11.89
CA ASP A 48 4.15 12.37 10.76
C ASP A 48 5.22 11.87 9.78
N GLU A 49 6.21 11.14 10.27
CA GLU A 49 7.22 10.50 9.42
C GLU A 49 6.59 9.47 8.45
N ILE A 50 5.57 8.73 8.89
CA ILE A 50 4.84 7.78 8.04
C ILE A 50 3.95 8.54 7.07
N LYS A 51 3.24 9.58 7.52
CA LYS A 51 2.39 10.43 6.66
C LYS A 51 3.20 11.07 5.53
N GLY A 52 4.37 11.63 5.85
CA GLY A 52 5.27 12.23 4.87
C GLY A 52 5.72 11.23 3.81
N GLN A 53 6.16 10.03 4.24
CA GLN A 53 6.59 8.99 3.32
C GLN A 53 5.44 8.39 2.50
N PHE A 54 4.21 8.39 3.03
CA PHE A 54 3.01 7.96 2.32
C PHE A 54 2.64 8.93 1.21
N ASN A 55 2.73 10.24 1.45
CA ASN A 55 2.56 11.25 0.40
C ASN A 55 3.62 11.14 -0.69
N VAL A 56 4.87 10.78 -0.35
CA VAL A 56 5.89 10.46 -1.36
C VAL A 56 5.45 9.26 -2.20
N ALA A 57 4.91 8.20 -1.59
CA ALA A 57 4.41 7.04 -2.34
C ALA A 57 3.23 7.40 -3.26
N LYS A 58 2.29 8.24 -2.81
CA LYS A 58 1.20 8.80 -3.64
C LYS A 58 1.74 9.58 -4.83
N ASN A 59 2.73 10.44 -4.61
CA ASN A 59 3.35 11.20 -5.70
C ASN A 59 4.08 10.28 -6.68
N MET A 60 4.83 9.28 -6.21
CA MET A 60 5.44 8.27 -7.08
C MET A 60 4.38 7.55 -7.92
N ALA A 61 3.25 7.18 -7.31
CA ALA A 61 2.13 6.57 -8.03
C ALA A 61 1.55 7.51 -9.10
N LEU A 62 1.45 8.83 -8.85
CA LEU A 62 1.09 9.80 -9.88
C LEU A 62 2.11 9.88 -11.01
N TYR A 63 3.40 9.94 -10.69
CA TYR A 63 4.46 9.96 -11.70
C TYR A 63 4.51 8.67 -12.53
N SER A 64 3.93 7.57 -12.05
CA SER A 64 3.78 6.36 -12.87
C SER A 64 2.95 6.59 -14.14
N TYR A 65 2.08 7.61 -14.17
CA TYR A 65 1.37 8.06 -15.38
C TYR A 65 2.32 8.45 -16.51
N PHE A 66 3.41 9.13 -16.15
CA PHE A 66 4.45 9.53 -17.09
C PHE A 66 5.51 8.44 -17.25
N PHE A 67 5.71 7.56 -16.27
CA PHE A 67 6.71 6.50 -16.36
C PHE A 67 6.16 5.20 -15.78
N TYR A 68 5.58 4.36 -16.65
CA TYR A 68 4.85 3.16 -16.23
C TYR A 68 5.72 2.21 -15.41
N ALA A 69 6.99 2.09 -15.79
CA ALA A 69 7.97 1.24 -15.12
C ALA A 69 8.36 1.70 -13.70
N LEU A 70 7.84 2.83 -13.23
CA LEU A 70 7.94 3.26 -11.83
C LEU A 70 7.04 2.45 -10.89
N SER A 71 5.98 1.81 -11.41
CA SER A 71 4.98 1.11 -10.59
C SER A 71 5.57 0.05 -9.62
N PRO A 72 6.55 -0.80 -10.02
CA PRO A 72 7.21 -1.71 -9.08
C PRO A 72 7.91 -1.02 -7.91
N GLU A 73 8.47 0.17 -8.12
CA GLU A 73 9.11 0.95 -7.05
C GLU A 73 8.09 1.55 -6.09
N VAL A 74 6.91 1.93 -6.59
CA VAL A 74 5.76 2.31 -5.74
C VAL A 74 5.39 1.14 -4.82
N HIS A 75 5.36 -0.10 -5.33
CA HIS A 75 5.06 -1.28 -4.50
C HIS A 75 6.13 -1.53 -3.45
N LEU A 76 7.41 -1.44 -3.84
CA LEU A 76 8.50 -1.59 -2.88
C LEU A 76 8.44 -0.51 -1.79
N LYS A 77 8.07 0.71 -2.17
CA LYS A 77 7.84 1.82 -1.23
C LYS A 77 6.74 1.48 -0.24
N THR A 78 5.58 1.01 -0.69
CA THR A 78 4.46 0.66 0.21
C THR A 78 4.82 -0.45 1.19
N TYR A 79 5.53 -1.50 0.76
CA TYR A 79 6.01 -2.54 1.68
C TYR A 79 7.00 -2.00 2.72
N SER A 80 7.89 -1.09 2.31
CA SER A 80 8.84 -0.45 3.22
C SER A 80 8.13 0.44 4.25
N LEU A 81 7.07 1.14 3.84
CA LEU A 81 6.22 1.93 4.75
C LEU A 81 5.47 1.04 5.75
N ILE A 82 4.89 -0.07 5.27
CA ILE A 82 4.22 -1.05 6.14
C ILE A 82 5.22 -1.58 7.19
N GLU A 83 6.42 -1.98 6.76
CA GLU A 83 7.47 -2.44 7.67
C GLU A 83 7.83 -1.36 8.71
N HIS A 84 7.98 -0.11 8.28
CA HIS A 84 8.31 1.00 9.18
C HIS A 84 7.19 1.26 10.19
N ALA A 85 5.95 1.35 9.74
CA ALA A 85 4.77 1.54 10.58
C ALA A 85 4.61 0.42 11.63
N LEU A 86 4.81 -0.84 11.21
CA LEU A 86 4.79 -2.00 12.11
C LEU A 86 5.87 -1.90 13.19
N ARG A 87 7.09 -1.44 12.85
CA ARG A 87 8.18 -1.26 13.83
C ARG A 87 7.85 -0.19 14.85
N LEU A 88 7.31 0.95 14.40
CA LEU A 88 6.89 2.03 15.29
C LEU A 88 5.79 1.58 16.25
N ARG A 89 4.84 0.77 15.76
CA ARG A 89 3.75 0.23 16.57
C ARG A 89 4.24 -0.84 17.55
N ALA A 90 5.04 -1.79 17.09
CA ALA A 90 5.45 -2.96 17.87
C ALA A 90 6.57 -2.67 18.89
N LYS A 91 7.44 -1.68 18.60
CA LYS A 91 8.64 -1.35 19.40
C LYS A 91 9.39 -2.60 19.89
N PRO A 92 9.74 -3.52 18.98
CA PRO A 92 10.29 -4.81 19.39
C PRO A 92 11.66 -4.63 20.03
N LYS A 93 11.93 -5.38 21.09
CA LYS A 93 13.24 -5.38 21.78
C LYS A 93 14.35 -5.96 20.89
N ASP A 94 14.00 -6.97 20.09
CA ASP A 94 14.91 -7.65 19.16
C ASP A 94 14.60 -7.28 17.71
N ARG A 95 15.59 -7.50 16.82
CA ARG A 95 15.42 -7.26 15.38
C ARG A 95 14.44 -8.27 14.78
N MET A 96 13.20 -7.86 14.59
CA MET A 96 12.20 -8.62 13.85
C MET A 96 12.26 -8.31 12.35
N MET A 97 12.05 -9.33 11.50
CA MET A 97 11.86 -9.19 10.06
C MET A 97 10.39 -8.90 9.72
N LEU A 98 10.09 -8.40 8.52
CA LEU A 98 8.74 -8.04 8.08
C LEU A 98 7.69 -9.14 8.32
N LYS A 99 8.02 -10.40 7.98
CA LYS A 99 7.15 -11.56 8.23
C LYS A 99 6.79 -11.72 9.72
N ALA A 100 7.77 -11.55 10.61
CA ALA A 100 7.56 -11.67 12.05
C ALA A 100 6.73 -10.50 12.60
N LEU A 101 6.95 -9.29 12.08
CA LEU A 101 6.17 -8.10 12.43
C LEU A 101 4.69 -8.25 12.02
N LEU A 102 4.43 -8.74 10.81
CA LEU A 102 3.06 -9.01 10.33
C LEU A 102 2.37 -10.08 11.19
N LYS A 103 3.06 -11.20 11.47
CA LYS A 103 2.55 -12.24 12.38
C LYS A 103 2.19 -11.67 13.75
N HIS A 104 3.06 -10.82 14.29
CA HIS A 104 2.82 -10.19 15.58
C HIS A 104 1.62 -9.26 15.55
N ALA A 105 1.49 -8.39 14.54
CA ALA A 105 0.36 -7.48 14.41
C ALA A 105 -0.99 -8.21 14.31
N VAL A 106 -1.06 -9.31 13.55
CA VAL A 106 -2.26 -10.15 13.46
C VAL A 106 -2.53 -10.85 14.80
N ALA A 107 -1.51 -11.40 15.46
CA ALA A 107 -1.66 -12.07 16.75
C ALA A 107 -2.11 -11.12 17.87
N GLN A 108 -1.73 -9.84 17.80
CA GLN A 108 -2.18 -8.80 18.74
C GLN A 108 -3.55 -8.19 18.37
N GLY A 109 -4.17 -8.64 17.26
CA GLY A 109 -5.45 -8.11 16.78
C GLY A 109 -5.38 -6.67 16.28
N TRP A 110 -4.19 -6.15 15.95
CA TRP A 110 -4.05 -4.80 15.39
C TRP A 110 -4.50 -4.73 13.93
N VAL A 111 -4.45 -5.86 13.22
CA VAL A 111 -4.82 -5.96 11.81
C VAL A 111 -5.74 -7.16 11.64
N SER A 112 -6.84 -6.97 10.91
CA SER A 112 -7.82 -8.00 10.59
C SER A 112 -8.40 -7.79 9.19
N ASP A 113 -9.02 -8.82 8.63
CA ASP A 113 -9.60 -8.76 7.27
C ASP A 113 -10.66 -7.65 7.16
N SER A 114 -11.39 -7.35 8.23
CA SER A 114 -12.41 -6.30 8.27
C SER A 114 -11.88 -4.88 8.10
N GLY A 115 -10.59 -4.64 8.29
CA GLY A 115 -9.99 -3.32 8.12
C GLY A 115 -9.52 -3.04 6.69
N PHE A 116 -9.72 -3.97 5.75
CA PHE A 116 -9.34 -3.82 4.35
C PHE A 116 -10.58 -3.62 3.47
N ARG A 117 -10.65 -2.48 2.78
CA ARG A 117 -11.82 -2.08 1.97
C ARG A 117 -12.09 -3.02 0.79
N HIS A 118 -11.07 -3.71 0.28
CA HIS A 118 -11.24 -4.65 -0.85
C HIS A 118 -11.84 -6.01 -0.44
N ILE A 119 -11.94 -6.29 0.85
CA ILE A 119 -12.52 -7.54 1.36
C ILE A 119 -14.01 -7.34 1.61
N LYS A 120 -14.85 -7.86 0.71
CA LYS A 120 -16.31 -7.65 0.77
C LYS A 120 -17.01 -8.38 1.91
N ASN A 121 -16.50 -9.55 2.31
CA ASN A 121 -17.09 -10.41 3.36
C ASN A 121 -15.99 -10.88 4.31
N PRO A 122 -15.51 -10.03 5.23
CA PRO A 122 -14.44 -10.42 6.15
C PRO A 122 -14.94 -11.52 7.10
N GLY A 123 -14.19 -12.63 7.17
CA GLY A 123 -14.47 -13.74 8.07
C GLY A 123 -13.72 -13.59 9.40
N PRO A 124 -14.20 -14.24 10.49
CA PRO A 124 -13.53 -14.19 11.79
C PRO A 124 -12.17 -14.91 11.81
N SER A 125 -11.86 -15.68 10.77
CA SER A 125 -10.64 -16.50 10.66
C SER A 125 -9.43 -15.77 10.05
N ASN A 126 -9.54 -14.50 9.64
CA ASN A 126 -8.45 -13.70 9.06
C ASN A 126 -7.72 -14.41 7.89
N GLU A 127 -8.46 -14.96 6.92
CA GLU A 127 -7.88 -15.76 5.82
C GLU A 127 -6.97 -14.94 4.92
N TRP A 128 -7.34 -13.68 4.65
CA TRP A 128 -6.52 -12.80 3.83
C TRP A 128 -5.28 -12.36 4.58
N CYS A 129 -5.40 -11.93 5.85
CA CYS A 129 -4.24 -11.55 6.67
C CYS A 129 -3.26 -12.72 6.86
N LYS A 130 -3.75 -13.96 6.99
CA LYS A 130 -2.90 -15.17 7.01
C LYS A 130 -2.09 -15.32 5.72
N SER A 131 -2.73 -15.10 4.57
CA SER A 131 -2.06 -15.15 3.27
C SER A 131 -1.06 -14.00 3.09
N MET A 132 -1.43 -12.80 3.56
CA MET A 132 -0.60 -11.59 3.49
C MET A 132 0.75 -11.75 4.20
N ILE A 133 0.78 -12.46 5.34
CA ILE A 133 2.01 -12.73 6.12
C ILE A 133 3.10 -13.39 5.27
N GLU A 134 2.71 -14.21 4.29
CA GLU A 134 3.65 -14.87 3.37
C GLU A 134 3.83 -14.07 2.07
N ALA A 135 2.74 -13.52 1.53
CA ALA A 135 2.75 -12.82 0.25
C ALA A 135 3.56 -11.52 0.28
N ILE A 136 3.36 -10.65 1.28
CA ILE A 136 4.03 -9.34 1.35
C ILE A 136 5.57 -9.47 1.38
N PRO A 137 6.17 -10.29 2.28
CA PRO A 137 7.62 -10.46 2.30
C PRO A 137 8.18 -11.02 0.99
N SER A 138 7.46 -11.98 0.39
CA SER A 138 7.85 -12.57 -0.90
C SER A 138 7.86 -11.53 -2.02
N LEU A 139 6.78 -10.75 -2.15
CA LEU A 139 6.64 -9.69 -3.14
C LEU A 139 7.69 -8.59 -2.92
N ARG A 140 7.91 -8.16 -1.69
CA ARG A 140 8.94 -7.19 -1.33
C ARG A 140 10.34 -7.64 -1.75
N ASN A 141 10.69 -8.90 -1.49
CA ASN A 141 11.98 -9.45 -1.91
C ASN A 141 12.08 -9.54 -3.44
N SER A 142 11.02 -10.02 -4.11
CA SER A 142 10.99 -10.09 -5.58
C SER A 142 11.18 -8.72 -6.24
N LYS A 143 10.52 -7.67 -5.73
CA LYS A 143 10.66 -6.30 -6.26
C LYS A 143 12.04 -5.71 -5.99
N ALA A 144 12.65 -5.99 -4.83
CA ALA A 144 14.00 -5.53 -4.50
C ALA A 144 15.10 -6.12 -5.41
N HIS A 145 14.86 -7.26 -6.06
CA HIS A 145 15.80 -7.86 -7.02
C HIS A 145 15.61 -7.38 -8.46
N GLY A 146 14.69 -6.44 -8.71
CA GLY A 146 14.33 -5.99 -10.05
C GLY A 146 13.35 -6.99 -10.68
N SER A 147 12.06 -6.66 -10.65
CA SER A 147 11.03 -7.46 -11.29
C SER A 147 10.75 -6.90 -12.68
N THR A 148 10.86 -7.74 -13.72
CA THR A 148 10.42 -7.42 -15.08
C THR A 148 8.89 -7.47 -15.23
N MET A 149 8.19 -8.01 -14.22
CA MET A 149 6.74 -8.12 -14.22
C MET A 149 6.10 -6.76 -13.94
N LEU A 150 5.62 -6.16 -15.01
CA LEU A 150 4.79 -4.97 -15.05
C LEU A 150 3.44 -5.26 -14.38
N VAL A 151 3.30 -4.90 -13.10
CA VAL A 151 2.02 -4.93 -12.40
C VAL A 151 1.44 -3.51 -12.49
N GLY A 152 0.34 -3.35 -13.20
CA GLY A 152 -0.23 -2.04 -13.53
C GLY A 152 -1.01 -1.36 -12.41
N ASP A 153 -1.37 -2.08 -11.35
CA ASP A 153 -2.24 -1.55 -10.30
C ASP A 153 -1.47 -1.12 -9.04
N CYS A 154 -0.65 -0.06 -9.19
CA CYS A 154 0.03 0.55 -8.06
C CYS A 154 -0.90 1.41 -7.19
N LEU A 155 -2.03 1.86 -7.73
CA LEU A 155 -3.02 2.66 -6.99
C LEU A 155 -3.69 1.82 -5.91
N HIS A 156 -4.16 0.62 -6.24
CA HIS A 156 -4.74 -0.28 -5.25
C HIS A 156 -3.74 -0.65 -4.14
N HIS A 157 -2.44 -0.78 -4.48
CA HIS A 157 -1.40 -1.01 -3.48
C HIS A 157 -1.25 0.14 -2.48
N ILE A 158 -1.50 1.39 -2.91
CA ILE A 158 -1.56 2.54 -2.00
C ILE A 158 -2.76 2.39 -1.05
N SER A 159 -3.93 2.00 -1.55
CA SER A 159 -5.12 1.78 -0.71
C SER A 159 -4.93 0.67 0.33
N VAL A 160 -4.34 -0.46 -0.07
CA VAL A 160 -4.02 -1.56 0.88
C VAL A 160 -2.99 -1.11 1.92
N CYS A 161 -2.01 -0.29 1.51
CA CYS A 161 -1.04 0.29 2.43
C CYS A 161 -1.72 1.23 3.44
N ALA A 162 -2.62 2.10 2.98
CA ALA A 162 -3.40 2.98 3.83
C ALA A 162 -4.25 2.21 4.84
N ASP A 163 -4.99 1.21 4.37
CA ASP A 163 -5.85 0.36 5.21
C ASP A 163 -5.06 -0.33 6.32
N LEU A 164 -3.89 -0.88 6.00
CA LEU A 164 -3.04 -1.54 7.00
C LEU A 164 -2.49 -0.52 8.01
N ILE A 165 -1.95 0.60 7.56
CA ILE A 165 -1.36 1.62 8.44
C ILE A 165 -2.44 2.22 9.36
N ASN A 166 -3.62 2.50 8.83
CA ASN A 166 -4.75 3.03 9.60
C ASN A 166 -5.26 2.06 10.67
N GLN A 167 -5.14 0.75 10.44
CA GLN A 167 -5.41 -0.27 11.46
C GLN A 167 -4.36 -0.28 12.57
N LEU A 168 -3.07 -0.06 12.26
CA LEU A 168 -2.00 0.03 13.26
C LEU A 168 -2.14 1.25 14.18
N PHE A 169 -2.71 2.34 13.66
CA PHE A 169 -2.92 3.60 14.37
C PHE A 169 -4.40 4.01 14.24
N PRO A 170 -5.30 3.33 14.98
CA PRO A 170 -6.73 3.59 14.86
C PRO A 170 -7.06 5.00 15.35
N GLY A 171 -7.91 5.69 14.60
CA GLY A 171 -8.43 6.99 15.00
C GLY A 171 -9.20 6.93 16.32
N ASN A 172 -9.25 8.04 17.05
CA ASN A 172 -9.98 8.15 18.32
C ASN A 172 -11.44 7.67 18.23
N GLY A 173 -12.09 7.75 17.05
CA GLY A 173 -13.43 7.21 16.82
C GLY A 173 -13.54 5.67 16.85
N ALA A 174 -12.47 4.94 16.56
CA ALA A 174 -12.44 3.47 16.58
C ALA A 174 -12.18 2.90 17.99
N ARG A 175 -11.41 3.61 18.83
CA ARG A 175 -11.19 3.24 20.24
C ARG A 175 -12.50 3.18 21.05
N ASN A 176 -13.42 4.12 20.82
CA ASN A 176 -14.70 4.15 21.52
C ASN A 176 -15.62 2.97 21.17
N LYS A 177 -15.59 2.47 19.92
CA LYS A 177 -16.35 1.27 19.53
C LYS A 177 -15.79 -0.01 20.16
N ALA A 178 -14.47 -0.13 20.28
CA ALA A 178 -13.83 -1.30 20.88
C ALA A 178 -14.08 -1.40 22.40
N ILE A 179 -14.10 -0.27 23.12
CA ILE A 179 -14.39 -0.23 24.56
C ILE A 179 -15.85 -0.65 24.85
N HIS A 180 -16.80 -0.20 24.02
CA HIS A 180 -18.20 -0.59 24.17
C HIS A 180 -18.47 -2.05 23.78
N ALA A 181 -17.74 -2.63 22.83
CA ALA A 181 -17.87 -4.03 22.44
C ALA A 181 -17.23 -5.01 23.45
N ALA A 182 -16.27 -4.57 24.27
CA ALA A 182 -15.63 -5.38 25.31
C ALA A 182 -16.33 -5.28 26.69
N SER A 183 -17.36 -4.42 26.81
CA SER A 183 -18.12 -4.19 28.04
C SER A 183 -19.53 -4.81 27.99
N ALA A 184 -19.81 -5.65 26.98
CA ALA A 184 -21.05 -6.38 26.78
C ALA A 184 -20.74 -7.89 26.70
#